data_AF-D3BCI6-F1
#
_entry.id   AF-D3BCI6-F1
#
_cell.length_a   1.000
_cell.length_b   1.000
_cell.length_c   1.000
_cell.angle_alpha   90.00
_cell.angle_beta   90.00
_cell.angle_gamma   90.00
#
_symmetry.space_group_name_H-M   'P 1'
#
loop_
_entity.id
_entity.type
_entity.pdbx_description
1 polymer ?
#
loop_
_entity_poly.entity_id
_entity_poly.type
_entity_poly.pdbx_seq_one_letter_code
_entity_poly.pdbx_strand_id
1 'polypeptide(L)'
;MIIKIKNIILSLVLIYGILEIVESHSFMNCVDYDFGANRCRAYPRNFRVVEFSGDKYLYQLGKFTKPLPTSLGKACGPSQNRYAPVYTQYSEKFPMGIFSQGQKICSQWPARNHATQPRAGSVGFYLSNKKGDYEAEDDTQEEFFNHPIISRPFGNCTKYYENTNNATCTACYNIPNVENGLYTLQWFWEFNPQEYYMTCADIVIAGNGNPIPVKEEEYIPAVQPQQYIPADVPIISKRDTPLFGVVKPAEHLFYHTLLEVLLMEDGQFNHDMVKDVWTPNRVWSSPMKFREMNTIEMVPEPDGGLTFLCSNDQPCFTGKYFDGFHFFVKGSLRGIQNLKVAMASAESAVVKDLVSEADGSKHYTNDFTHFSLAIPEDVSYTAVRIFGNTKLADDDHVFIGKISVSNRVSSIYINENQEE
;
A
#
# COMPACT_ATOMS: atom_id res chain seq x y z
N MET A 1 -39.23 36.65 3.47
CA MET A 1 -38.14 35.80 4.05
C MET A 1 -38.30 34.33 3.67
N ILE A 2 -39.49 33.73 3.80
CA ILE A 2 -39.77 32.30 3.52
C ILE A 2 -39.44 31.85 2.08
N ILE A 3 -39.69 32.70 1.07
CA ILE A 3 -39.41 32.37 -0.34
C ILE A 3 -37.90 32.22 -0.62
N LYS A 4 -37.04 32.99 0.07
CA LYS A 4 -35.58 32.89 -0.11
C LYS A 4 -35.00 31.59 0.45
N ILE A 5 -35.57 31.07 1.53
CA ILE A 5 -35.10 29.84 2.19
C ILE A 5 -35.42 28.60 1.32
N LYS A 6 -36.60 28.55 0.67
CA LYS A 6 -36.95 27.44 -0.24
C LYS A 6 -36.02 27.32 -1.43
N ASN A 7 -35.61 28.45 -2.03
CA ASN A 7 -34.70 28.43 -3.17
C ASN A 7 -33.28 27.98 -2.77
N ILE A 8 -32.83 28.32 -1.56
CA ILE A 8 -31.53 27.86 -1.04
C ILE A 8 -31.54 26.36 -0.79
N ILE A 9 -32.59 25.82 -0.16
CA ILE A 9 -32.72 24.38 0.10
C ILE A 9 -32.80 23.60 -1.22
N LEU A 10 -33.57 24.08 -2.20
CA LEU A 10 -33.67 23.44 -3.51
C LEU A 10 -32.32 23.43 -4.25
N SER A 11 -31.57 24.54 -4.20
CA SER A 11 -30.22 24.61 -4.78
C SER A 11 -29.24 23.67 -4.07
N LEU A 12 -29.29 23.55 -2.75
CA LEU A 12 -28.44 22.63 -2.00
C LEU A 12 -28.76 21.17 -2.30
N VAL A 13 -30.05 20.81 -2.44
CA VAL A 13 -30.47 19.46 -2.85
C VAL A 13 -30.04 19.16 -4.28
N LEU A 14 -30.13 20.14 -5.19
CA LEU A 14 -29.68 19.97 -6.58
C LEU A 14 -28.16 19.81 -6.66
N ILE A 15 -27.40 20.60 -5.88
CA ILE A 15 -25.94 20.49 -5.79
C ILE A 15 -25.56 19.14 -5.17
N TYR A 16 -26.22 18.71 -4.09
CA TYR A 16 -25.95 17.41 -3.46
C TYR A 16 -26.27 16.23 -4.38
N GLY A 17 -27.31 16.34 -5.24
CA GLY A 17 -27.64 15.33 -6.24
C GLY A 17 -26.69 15.27 -7.44
N ILE A 18 -25.93 16.34 -7.72
CA ILE A 18 -24.91 16.37 -8.79
C ILE A 18 -23.55 15.82 -8.29
N LEU A 19 -23.39 15.63 -6.98
CA LEU A 19 -22.15 15.18 -6.34
C LEU A 19 -22.02 13.65 -6.23
N GLU A 20 -22.85 12.86 -6.92
CA GLU A 20 -22.48 11.47 -7.16
C GLU A 20 -21.28 11.44 -8.12
N ILE A 21 -20.10 11.37 -7.52
CA ILE A 21 -18.80 11.33 -8.19
C ILE A 21 -18.85 10.18 -9.20
N VAL A 22 -18.81 10.53 -10.48
CA VAL A 22 -18.83 9.56 -11.58
C VAL A 22 -17.46 8.90 -11.64
N GLU A 23 -17.34 7.78 -10.95
CA GLU A 23 -16.16 6.92 -10.97
C GLU A 23 -16.04 6.27 -12.35
N SER A 24 -15.16 6.85 -13.19
CA SER A 24 -15.09 6.57 -14.63
C SER A 24 -13.83 5.79 -15.04
N HIS A 25 -13.11 5.20 -14.08
CA HIS A 25 -11.86 4.50 -14.35
C HIS A 25 -12.10 2.99 -14.46
N SER A 26 -11.77 2.41 -15.62
CA SER A 26 -11.88 0.97 -15.87
C SER A 26 -10.54 0.26 -15.62
N PHE A 27 -10.59 -1.03 -15.29
CA PHE A 27 -9.43 -1.87 -14.99
C PHE A 27 -9.76 -3.34 -15.22
N MET A 28 -8.76 -4.18 -15.47
CA MET A 28 -8.99 -5.63 -15.59
C MET A 28 -9.38 -6.19 -14.22
N ASN A 29 -10.61 -6.68 -14.10
CA ASN A 29 -11.15 -7.28 -12.88
C ASN A 29 -10.91 -8.80 -12.84
N CYS A 30 -10.84 -9.43 -14.01
CA CYS A 30 -10.57 -10.85 -14.14
C CYS A 30 -9.67 -11.12 -15.35
N VAL A 31 -8.69 -11.99 -15.18
CA VAL A 31 -7.80 -12.46 -16.26
C VAL A 31 -8.48 -13.56 -17.09
N ASP A 32 -9.20 -14.46 -16.42
CA ASP A 32 -9.86 -15.58 -17.09
C ASP A 32 -11.21 -15.88 -16.46
N TYR A 33 -12.26 -15.33 -17.06
CA TYR A 33 -13.63 -15.44 -16.62
C TYR A 33 -14.30 -16.68 -17.20
N ASP A 34 -14.81 -17.54 -16.32
CA ASP A 34 -15.61 -18.70 -16.67
C ASP A 34 -17.09 -18.29 -16.71
N PHE A 35 -17.63 -18.15 -17.92
CA PHE A 35 -19.03 -17.81 -18.14
C PHE A 35 -19.99 -18.91 -17.67
N GLY A 36 -19.58 -20.18 -17.70
CA GLY A 36 -20.43 -21.29 -17.29
C GLY A 36 -20.57 -21.37 -15.77
N ALA A 37 -19.47 -21.13 -15.06
CA ALA A 37 -19.45 -21.08 -13.59
C ALA A 37 -19.73 -19.68 -13.02
N ASN A 38 -19.87 -18.65 -13.87
CA ASN A 38 -20.08 -17.25 -13.50
C ASN A 38 -19.05 -16.76 -12.45
N ARG A 39 -17.78 -17.13 -12.63
CA ARG A 39 -16.70 -16.81 -11.69
C ARG A 39 -15.39 -16.55 -12.41
N CYS A 40 -14.51 -15.82 -11.73
CA CYS A 40 -13.15 -15.61 -12.20
C CYS A 40 -12.23 -16.76 -11.78
N ARG A 41 -11.38 -17.24 -12.69
CA ARG A 41 -10.41 -18.33 -12.44
C ARG A 41 -8.99 -17.85 -12.19
N ALA A 42 -8.68 -16.60 -12.53
CA ALA A 42 -7.36 -16.00 -12.38
C ALA A 42 -7.48 -14.49 -12.24
N TYR A 43 -6.73 -13.90 -11.33
CA TYR A 43 -6.90 -12.50 -10.91
C TYR A 43 -5.66 -11.64 -11.22
N PRO A 44 -5.83 -10.31 -11.37
CA PRO A 44 -4.72 -9.38 -11.42
C PRO A 44 -3.98 -9.30 -10.08
N ARG A 45 -2.76 -8.75 -10.09
CA ARG A 45 -1.97 -8.52 -8.87
C ARG A 45 -2.71 -7.64 -7.89
N ASN A 46 -2.61 -7.94 -6.59
CA ASN A 46 -3.20 -7.17 -5.48
C ASN A 46 -4.73 -7.17 -5.45
N PHE A 47 -5.39 -8.16 -6.08
CA PHE A 47 -6.86 -8.20 -6.11
C PHE A 47 -7.47 -8.36 -4.72
N ARG A 48 -6.77 -9.06 -3.82
CA ARG A 48 -7.13 -9.16 -2.40
C ARG A 48 -7.42 -7.79 -1.78
N VAL A 49 -6.62 -6.77 -2.10
CA VAL A 49 -6.79 -5.42 -1.56
C VAL A 49 -8.08 -4.75 -2.05
N VAL A 50 -8.53 -5.09 -3.27
CA VAL A 50 -9.80 -4.59 -3.85
C VAL A 50 -11.00 -5.13 -3.10
N GLU A 51 -10.99 -6.42 -2.77
CA GLU A 51 -12.13 -7.02 -2.07
C GLU A 51 -12.38 -6.34 -0.71
N PHE A 52 -11.31 -6.05 0.03
CA PHE A 52 -11.42 -5.45 1.36
C PHE A 52 -11.71 -3.94 1.33
N SER A 53 -11.18 -3.22 0.34
CA SER A 53 -11.31 -1.75 0.24
C SER A 53 -12.49 -1.29 -0.62
N GLY A 54 -13.13 -2.20 -1.35
CA GLY A 54 -14.12 -1.90 -2.39
C GLY A 54 -13.51 -1.21 -3.62
N ASP A 55 -14.37 -0.69 -4.49
CA ASP A 55 -13.97 0.02 -5.72
C ASP A 55 -13.18 1.32 -5.46
N LYS A 56 -13.11 1.78 -4.20
CA LYS A 56 -12.55 3.06 -3.75
C LYS A 56 -11.02 3.15 -3.82
N TYR A 57 -10.30 2.16 -4.39
CA TYR A 57 -8.84 2.09 -4.32
C TYR A 57 -8.12 1.90 -5.67
N LEU A 58 -7.11 2.77 -5.88
CA LEU A 58 -5.88 2.81 -6.72
C LEU A 58 -5.63 1.93 -7.96
N TYR A 59 -6.48 0.97 -8.35
CA TYR A 59 -6.38 0.37 -9.70
C TYR A 59 -6.70 1.39 -10.80
N GLN A 60 -7.53 2.36 -10.43
CA GLN A 60 -7.97 3.46 -11.26
C GLN A 60 -6.85 4.42 -11.64
N LEU A 61 -5.75 4.41 -10.88
CA LEU A 61 -4.59 5.24 -11.11
C LEU A 61 -3.46 4.38 -11.69
N GLY A 62 -3.61 3.96 -12.95
CA GLY A 62 -2.45 4.01 -13.84
C GLY A 62 -1.87 5.42 -13.71
N LYS A 63 -0.55 5.58 -13.60
CA LYS A 63 0.10 6.83 -13.18
C LYS A 63 -0.04 7.99 -14.20
N PHE A 64 -1.21 8.28 -14.79
CA PHE A 64 -1.36 9.28 -15.86
C PHE A 64 -2.73 9.96 -15.94
N THR A 65 -3.23 10.50 -14.82
CA THR A 65 -4.10 11.68 -14.89
C THR A 65 -3.21 12.94 -14.90
N LYS A 66 -2.88 13.42 -16.10
CA LYS A 66 -2.07 14.60 -16.55
C LYS A 66 -1.91 15.84 -15.62
N PRO A 67 -0.93 16.77 -15.87
CA PRO A 67 -0.38 17.15 -17.19
C PRO A 67 1.13 17.46 -17.24
N LEU A 68 1.99 16.51 -17.63
CA LEU A 68 3.32 16.82 -18.21
C LEU A 68 3.74 15.67 -19.14
N PRO A 69 4.54 15.94 -20.21
CA PRO A 69 5.02 14.91 -21.12
C PRO A 69 6.02 14.04 -20.36
N THR A 70 5.54 12.92 -19.84
CA THR A 70 6.39 11.93 -19.19
C THR A 70 6.48 10.74 -20.13
N SER A 71 7.67 10.15 -20.21
CA SER A 71 7.83 8.79 -20.73
C SER A 71 6.77 7.89 -20.10
N LEU A 72 6.32 6.85 -20.82
CA LEU A 72 5.19 5.96 -20.50
C LEU A 72 5.14 5.34 -19.07
N GLY A 73 6.08 5.68 -18.18
CA GLY A 73 6.05 5.36 -16.76
C GLY A 73 6.33 3.90 -16.47
N LYS A 74 5.89 3.45 -15.30
CA LYS A 74 5.85 2.04 -14.96
C LYS A 74 4.69 1.40 -15.72
N ALA A 75 4.95 0.30 -16.42
CA ALA A 75 3.97 -0.42 -17.23
C ALA A 75 2.84 -1.04 -16.38
N CYS A 76 3.17 -1.51 -15.18
CA CYS A 76 2.20 -1.91 -14.18
C CYS A 76 2.00 -0.74 -13.23
N GLY A 77 0.75 -0.35 -12.96
CA GLY A 77 0.42 0.85 -12.18
C GLY A 77 1.18 0.94 -10.85
N PRO A 78 1.28 2.14 -10.24
CA PRO A 78 2.09 2.39 -9.05
C PRO A 78 1.76 1.47 -7.86
N SER A 79 0.51 0.98 -7.79
CA SER A 79 0.01 0.05 -6.76
C SER A 79 0.01 -1.42 -7.20
N GLN A 80 0.62 -1.75 -8.33
CA GLN A 80 0.71 -3.11 -8.89
C GLN A 80 2.17 -3.55 -9.14
N ASN A 81 3.10 -3.04 -8.33
CA ASN A 81 4.49 -3.50 -8.39
C ASN A 81 4.53 -5.02 -8.16
N ARG A 82 5.34 -5.71 -8.96
CA ARG A 82 5.61 -7.13 -8.79
C ARG A 82 6.40 -7.37 -7.49
N TYR A 83 6.05 -8.43 -6.75
CA TYR A 83 6.79 -8.85 -5.55
C TYR A 83 7.62 -10.10 -5.82
N ALA A 84 8.64 -10.30 -4.99
CA ALA A 84 9.52 -11.46 -5.00
C ALA A 84 9.42 -12.17 -3.64
N PRO A 85 9.01 -13.45 -3.58
CA PRO A 85 8.57 -14.28 -4.70
C PRO A 85 7.17 -13.92 -5.21
N VAL A 86 6.93 -14.02 -6.52
CA VAL A 86 5.70 -13.55 -7.18
C VAL A 86 4.41 -14.12 -6.57
N TYR A 87 4.45 -15.38 -6.14
CA TYR A 87 3.29 -16.14 -5.67
C TYR A 87 2.69 -15.56 -4.39
N THR A 88 3.46 -14.79 -3.63
CA THR A 88 2.98 -14.11 -2.40
C THR A 88 1.94 -13.03 -2.66
N GLN A 89 1.80 -12.57 -3.91
CA GLN A 89 0.75 -11.63 -4.32
C GLN A 89 -0.61 -12.31 -4.56
N TYR A 90 -0.64 -13.63 -4.51
CA TYR A 90 -1.78 -14.47 -4.85
C TYR A 90 -2.21 -15.33 -3.66
N SER A 91 -3.42 -15.87 -3.73
CA SER A 91 -3.98 -16.74 -2.70
C SER A 91 -4.90 -17.78 -3.33
N GLU A 92 -5.34 -18.77 -2.57
CA GLU A 92 -6.33 -19.75 -3.04
C GLU A 92 -7.63 -19.11 -3.53
N LYS A 93 -8.06 -18.03 -2.86
CA LYS A 93 -9.27 -17.28 -3.23
C LYS A 93 -9.06 -16.42 -4.50
N PHE A 94 -7.85 -15.90 -4.67
CA PHE A 94 -7.46 -15.04 -5.79
C PHE A 94 -6.20 -15.60 -6.46
N PRO A 95 -6.34 -16.72 -7.19
CA PRO A 95 -5.18 -17.43 -7.71
C PRO A 95 -4.55 -16.70 -8.90
N MET A 96 -3.25 -16.94 -9.06
CA MET A 96 -2.50 -16.62 -10.26
C MET A 96 -2.98 -17.51 -11.43
N GLY A 97 -2.96 -16.98 -12.66
CA GLY A 97 -3.34 -17.76 -13.83
C GLY A 97 -2.30 -18.80 -14.20
N ILE A 98 -2.72 -20.04 -14.47
CA ILE A 98 -1.88 -21.09 -15.06
C ILE A 98 -2.56 -21.56 -16.33
N PHE A 99 -1.90 -21.36 -17.47
CA PHE A 99 -2.49 -21.58 -18.78
C PHE A 99 -1.60 -22.41 -19.68
N SER A 100 -2.19 -23.08 -20.66
CA SER A 100 -1.45 -23.73 -21.75
C SER A 100 -1.23 -22.75 -22.92
N GLN A 101 -0.16 -22.93 -23.67
CA GLN A 101 0.00 -22.26 -24.97
C GLN A 101 -1.23 -22.50 -25.86
N GLY A 102 -1.72 -21.45 -26.52
CA GLY A 102 -2.91 -21.53 -27.37
C GLY A 102 -4.24 -21.65 -26.63
N GLN A 103 -4.24 -21.80 -25.30
CA GLN A 103 -5.47 -21.84 -24.51
C GLN A 103 -6.26 -20.54 -24.69
N LYS A 104 -7.55 -20.65 -24.97
CA LYS A 104 -8.46 -19.52 -24.97
C LYS A 104 -8.80 -19.12 -23.53
N ILE A 105 -8.55 -17.86 -23.20
CA ILE A 105 -8.97 -17.22 -21.94
C ILE A 105 -9.87 -16.02 -22.24
N CYS A 106 -10.62 -15.56 -21.24
CA CYS A 106 -11.54 -14.43 -21.39
C CYS A 106 -11.38 -13.41 -20.26
N SER A 107 -10.69 -12.29 -20.54
CA SER A 107 -10.54 -11.22 -19.56
C SER A 107 -11.82 -10.39 -19.42
N GLN A 108 -12.04 -9.82 -18.24
CA GLN A 108 -13.22 -9.03 -17.89
C GLN A 108 -12.85 -7.71 -17.21
N TRP A 109 -13.59 -6.65 -17.50
CA TRP A 109 -13.47 -5.33 -16.85
C TRP A 109 -14.84 -4.64 -16.73
N PRO A 110 -15.04 -3.75 -15.74
CA PRO A 110 -16.26 -2.95 -15.65
C PRO A 110 -16.22 -1.81 -16.67
N ALA A 111 -17.36 -1.49 -17.27
CA ALA A 111 -17.45 -0.44 -18.28
C ALA A 111 -17.35 0.98 -17.71
N ARG A 112 -17.81 1.19 -16.47
CA ARG A 112 -17.72 2.48 -15.75
C ARG A 112 -18.20 3.67 -16.56
N ASN A 113 -19.38 3.53 -17.17
CA ASN A 113 -20.07 4.49 -18.06
C ASN A 113 -19.59 4.53 -19.53
N HIS A 114 -18.50 3.82 -19.86
CA HIS A 114 -17.88 3.87 -21.20
C HIS A 114 -18.43 2.85 -22.18
N ALA A 115 -19.35 1.97 -21.76
CA ALA A 115 -19.89 0.89 -22.60
C ALA A 115 -20.50 1.39 -23.93
N THR A 116 -21.07 2.59 -23.94
CA THR A 116 -21.74 3.18 -25.11
C THR A 116 -20.96 4.34 -25.72
N GLN A 117 -19.78 4.67 -25.21
CA GLN A 117 -19.01 5.82 -25.70
C GLN A 117 -18.32 5.44 -27.01
N PRO A 118 -18.63 6.07 -28.16
CA PRO A 118 -17.98 5.75 -29.43
C PRO A 118 -16.46 5.97 -29.38
N ARG A 119 -16.01 6.84 -28.46
CA ARG A 119 -14.59 7.16 -28.22
C ARG A 119 -13.91 6.23 -27.23
N ALA A 120 -14.59 5.23 -26.68
CA ALA A 120 -13.98 4.28 -25.74
C ALA A 120 -12.83 3.48 -26.37
N GLY A 121 -12.66 3.50 -27.70
CA GLY A 121 -11.48 2.95 -28.35
C GLY A 121 -11.35 1.44 -28.17
N SER A 122 -10.12 0.98 -27.98
CA SER A 122 -9.78 -0.44 -27.83
C SER A 122 -8.92 -0.69 -26.60
N VAL A 123 -9.09 -1.87 -26.02
CA VAL A 123 -8.24 -2.44 -24.99
C VAL A 123 -7.20 -3.33 -25.67
N GLY A 124 -5.93 -3.09 -25.37
CA GLY A 124 -4.80 -3.95 -25.74
C GLY A 124 -4.45 -4.94 -24.63
N PHE A 125 -4.00 -6.12 -25.04
CA PHE A 125 -3.41 -7.14 -24.18
C PHE A 125 -1.99 -7.41 -24.65
N TYR A 126 -1.04 -7.34 -23.72
CA TYR A 126 0.39 -7.47 -23.98
C TYR A 126 1.01 -8.47 -23.01
N LEU A 127 2.08 -9.13 -23.41
CA LEU A 127 2.84 -10.06 -22.58
C LEU A 127 4.24 -9.50 -22.33
N SER A 128 4.80 -9.68 -21.15
CA SER A 128 6.21 -9.36 -20.90
C SER A 128 7.13 -10.41 -21.55
N ASN A 129 8.44 -10.18 -21.44
CA ASN A 129 9.43 -11.25 -21.46
C ASN A 129 9.17 -12.28 -20.35
N LYS A 130 9.79 -13.45 -20.49
CA LYS A 130 9.80 -14.47 -19.43
C LYS A 130 10.51 -13.91 -18.20
N LYS A 131 9.91 -14.10 -17.03
CA LYS A 131 10.37 -13.58 -15.74
C LYS A 131 10.81 -14.70 -14.80
N GLY A 132 11.72 -14.36 -13.88
CA GLY A 132 12.03 -15.21 -12.73
C GLY A 132 11.01 -15.07 -11.60
N ASP A 133 10.89 -16.11 -10.76
CA ASP A 133 10.01 -16.10 -9.58
C ASP A 133 10.37 -14.98 -8.59
N TYR A 134 11.65 -14.63 -8.50
CA TYR A 134 12.23 -13.62 -7.60
C TYR A 134 12.56 -12.29 -8.29
N GLU A 135 12.16 -12.12 -9.55
CA GLU A 135 12.33 -10.87 -10.27
C GLU A 135 11.23 -9.89 -9.86
N ALA A 136 11.61 -8.79 -9.22
CA ALA A 136 10.67 -7.79 -8.67
C ALA A 136 10.33 -6.65 -9.65
N GLU A 137 11.02 -6.57 -10.79
CA GLU A 137 10.83 -5.48 -11.75
C GLU A 137 10.03 -5.94 -12.97
N ASP A 138 9.06 -5.11 -13.34
CA ASP A 138 8.30 -5.27 -14.57
C ASP A 138 9.10 -4.79 -15.79
N ASP A 139 8.74 -5.33 -16.96
CA ASP A 139 9.22 -4.80 -18.22
C ASP A 139 8.74 -3.36 -18.44
N THR A 140 9.46 -2.62 -19.28
CA THR A 140 9.06 -1.27 -19.67
C THR A 140 7.81 -1.31 -20.56
N GLN A 141 7.10 -0.18 -20.67
CA GLN A 141 5.93 -0.13 -21.55
C GLN A 141 6.27 -0.37 -23.02
N GLU A 142 7.46 0.10 -23.45
CA GLU A 142 7.98 -0.16 -24.80
C GLU A 142 8.14 -1.66 -25.04
N GLU A 143 8.64 -2.38 -24.05
CA GLU A 143 8.83 -3.82 -24.14
C GLU A 143 7.50 -4.58 -24.19
N PHE A 144 6.49 -4.17 -23.43
CA PHE A 144 5.14 -4.72 -23.58
C PHE A 144 4.59 -4.48 -24.99
N PHE A 145 4.78 -3.29 -25.55
CA PHE A 145 4.30 -2.98 -26.90
C PHE A 145 4.97 -3.79 -28.02
N ASN A 146 6.16 -4.34 -27.78
CA ASN A 146 6.82 -5.28 -28.68
C ASN A 146 6.21 -6.70 -28.64
N HIS A 147 5.34 -6.98 -27.67
CA HIS A 147 4.73 -8.28 -27.43
C HIS A 147 3.19 -8.23 -27.36
N PRO A 148 2.51 -7.72 -28.42
CA PRO A 148 1.05 -7.66 -28.44
C PRO A 148 0.45 -9.07 -28.56
N ILE A 149 -0.54 -9.36 -27.72
CA ILE A 149 -1.39 -10.55 -27.86
C ILE A 149 -2.57 -10.20 -28.76
N ILE A 150 -3.35 -9.20 -28.38
CA ILE A 150 -4.53 -8.77 -29.13
C ILE A 150 -4.99 -7.36 -28.75
N SER A 151 -5.75 -6.72 -29.64
CA SER A 151 -6.52 -5.52 -29.34
C SER A 151 -8.01 -5.76 -29.65
N ARG A 152 -8.90 -5.31 -28.76
CA ARG A 152 -10.35 -5.49 -28.87
C ARG A 152 -11.09 -4.20 -28.54
N PRO A 153 -12.22 -3.90 -29.20
CA PRO A 153 -13.05 -2.76 -28.84
C PRO A 153 -13.42 -2.80 -27.36
N PHE A 154 -13.34 -1.65 -26.68
CA PHE A 154 -13.70 -1.56 -25.26
C PHE A 154 -15.16 -1.95 -25.03
N GLY A 155 -16.07 -1.51 -25.93
CA GLY A 155 -17.53 -1.62 -25.82
C GLY A 155 -18.15 -3.01 -25.97
N ASN A 156 -17.38 -4.11 -25.89
CA ASN A 156 -17.94 -5.46 -25.91
C ASN A 156 -18.53 -5.83 -24.53
N CYS A 157 -19.52 -5.06 -24.10
CA CYS A 157 -20.09 -5.09 -22.75
C CYS A 157 -21.49 -5.69 -22.73
N THR A 158 -21.75 -6.53 -21.74
CA THR A 158 -23.08 -7.10 -21.49
C THR A 158 -23.93 -6.16 -20.64
N LYS A 159 -25.25 -6.15 -20.89
CA LYS A 159 -26.26 -5.38 -20.13
C LYS A 159 -26.01 -3.87 -20.03
N TYR A 160 -25.29 -3.29 -20.99
CA TYR A 160 -24.98 -1.86 -20.98
C TYR A 160 -26.21 -0.96 -21.07
N TYR A 161 -27.32 -1.46 -21.61
CA TYR A 161 -28.60 -0.73 -21.69
C TYR A 161 -29.31 -0.63 -20.34
N GLU A 162 -28.96 -1.48 -19.36
CA GLU A 162 -29.56 -1.47 -18.02
C GLU A 162 -28.83 -0.48 -17.12
N ASN A 163 -27.50 -0.56 -17.10
CA ASN A 163 -26.63 0.31 -16.33
C ASN A 163 -25.23 0.32 -16.97
N THR A 164 -24.88 1.41 -17.64
CA THR A 164 -23.58 1.57 -18.30
C THR A 164 -22.41 1.59 -17.30
N ASN A 165 -22.64 1.92 -16.03
CA ASN A 165 -21.60 1.93 -15.00
C ASN A 165 -21.19 0.52 -14.61
N ASN A 166 -22.18 -0.35 -14.40
CA ASN A 166 -21.99 -1.73 -13.94
C ASN A 166 -21.94 -2.76 -15.08
N ALA A 167 -22.05 -2.29 -16.33
CA ALA A 167 -21.94 -3.14 -17.50
C ALA A 167 -20.58 -3.84 -17.50
N THR A 168 -20.60 -5.12 -17.83
CA THR A 168 -19.40 -5.96 -17.74
C THR A 168 -18.89 -6.24 -19.14
N CYS A 169 -17.69 -5.76 -19.43
CA CYS A 169 -17.00 -5.90 -20.71
C CYS A 169 -16.07 -7.10 -20.69
N THR A 170 -15.94 -7.76 -21.83
CA THR A 170 -15.09 -8.95 -21.95
C THR A 170 -14.36 -9.02 -23.28
N ALA A 171 -13.17 -9.62 -23.26
CA ALA A 171 -12.44 -9.99 -24.47
C ALA A 171 -11.82 -11.38 -24.29
N CYS A 172 -12.13 -12.28 -25.22
CA CYS A 172 -11.48 -13.58 -25.27
C CYS A 172 -10.37 -13.61 -26.32
N TYR A 173 -9.27 -14.27 -25.98
CA TYR A 173 -8.09 -14.44 -26.83
C TYR A 173 -7.32 -15.70 -26.43
N ASN A 174 -6.42 -16.11 -27.31
CA ASN A 174 -5.57 -17.28 -27.06
C ASN A 174 -4.24 -16.83 -26.46
N ILE A 175 -3.74 -17.57 -25.49
CA ILE A 175 -2.37 -17.42 -24.98
C ILE A 175 -1.38 -17.66 -26.13
N PRO A 176 -0.39 -16.78 -26.36
CA PRO A 176 0.55 -16.95 -27.46
C PRO A 176 1.41 -18.20 -27.28
N ASN A 177 1.99 -18.67 -28.40
CA ASN A 177 2.96 -19.76 -28.37
C ASN A 177 4.33 -19.21 -27.97
N VAL A 178 4.62 -19.23 -26.66
CA VAL A 178 5.87 -18.75 -26.05
C VAL A 178 6.50 -19.85 -25.20
N GLU A 179 7.75 -19.67 -24.78
CA GLU A 179 8.42 -20.62 -23.90
C GLU A 179 7.61 -20.86 -22.61
N ASN A 180 7.77 -22.05 -22.01
CA ASN A 180 7.16 -22.33 -20.72
C ASN A 180 7.81 -21.42 -19.66
N GLY A 181 7.00 -20.78 -18.83
CA GLY A 181 7.51 -19.91 -17.78
C GLY A 181 6.48 -18.98 -17.19
N LEU A 182 6.99 -18.11 -16.33
CA LEU A 182 6.26 -17.05 -15.67
C LEU A 182 6.34 -15.77 -16.51
N TYR A 183 5.22 -15.08 -16.67
CA TYR A 183 5.09 -13.87 -17.46
C TYR A 183 4.19 -12.87 -16.74
N THR A 184 4.26 -11.61 -17.15
CA THR A 184 3.28 -10.58 -16.80
C THR A 184 2.38 -10.34 -18.01
N LEU A 185 1.07 -10.48 -17.81
CA LEU A 185 0.02 -10.07 -18.73
C LEU A 185 -0.43 -8.65 -18.38
N GLN A 186 -0.40 -7.75 -19.35
CA GLN A 186 -0.89 -6.37 -19.21
C GLN A 186 -2.19 -6.19 -19.98
N TRP A 187 -3.22 -5.69 -19.28
CA TRP A 187 -4.37 -5.01 -19.86
C TRP A 187 -4.06 -3.52 -19.97
N PHE A 188 -4.22 -2.94 -21.14
CA PHE A 188 -3.89 -1.55 -21.42
C PHE A 188 -5.04 -0.88 -22.17
N TRP A 189 -5.42 0.31 -21.74
CA TRP A 189 -6.48 1.08 -22.36
C TRP A 189 -6.10 2.55 -22.41
N GLU A 190 -6.20 3.16 -23.60
CA GLU A 190 -6.10 4.60 -23.79
C GLU A 190 -7.51 5.14 -24.09
N PHE A 191 -8.10 5.87 -23.15
CA PHE A 191 -9.44 6.42 -23.34
C PHE A 191 -9.40 7.73 -24.12
N ASN A 192 -8.60 8.68 -23.63
CA ASN A 192 -8.27 9.91 -24.33
C ASN A 192 -6.78 9.94 -24.67
N PRO A 193 -6.36 10.76 -25.65
CA PRO A 193 -4.94 10.90 -25.97
C PRO A 193 -4.09 11.19 -24.73
N GLN A 194 -3.19 10.25 -24.44
CA GLN A 194 -2.29 10.21 -23.29
C GLN A 194 -2.99 10.09 -21.92
N GLU A 195 -4.17 9.46 -21.86
CA GLU A 195 -4.87 9.05 -20.65
C GLU A 195 -4.94 7.52 -20.64
N TYR A 196 -4.03 6.91 -19.88
CA TYR A 196 -3.77 5.48 -19.93
C TYR A 196 -4.20 4.79 -18.63
N TYR A 197 -4.86 3.66 -18.79
CA TYR A 197 -5.28 2.76 -17.73
C TYR A 197 -4.62 1.42 -17.96
N MET A 198 -4.03 0.86 -16.90
CA MET A 198 -3.24 -0.35 -17.02
C MET A 198 -3.50 -1.25 -15.83
N THR A 199 -3.59 -2.55 -16.10
CA THR A 199 -3.69 -3.56 -15.06
C THR A 199 -2.80 -4.74 -15.40
N CYS A 200 -1.96 -5.16 -14.47
CA CYS A 200 -1.07 -6.30 -14.64
C CYS A 200 -1.53 -7.53 -13.84
N ALA A 201 -1.27 -8.69 -14.41
CA ALA A 201 -1.42 -10.00 -13.78
C ALA A 201 -0.19 -10.86 -14.10
N ASP A 202 0.36 -11.54 -13.11
CA ASP A 202 1.33 -12.60 -13.35
C ASP A 202 0.59 -13.87 -13.79
N ILE A 203 1.15 -14.57 -14.78
CA ILE A 203 0.61 -15.83 -15.31
C ILE A 203 1.73 -16.82 -15.57
N VAL A 204 1.47 -18.09 -15.35
CA VAL A 204 2.35 -19.20 -15.77
C VAL A 204 1.81 -19.76 -17.07
N ILE A 205 2.66 -19.82 -18.08
CA ILE A 205 2.38 -20.50 -19.34
C ILE A 205 3.12 -21.84 -19.30
N ALA A 206 2.37 -22.92 -19.25
CA ALA A 206 2.90 -24.28 -19.38
C ALA A 206 2.77 -24.75 -20.83
N GLY A 207 3.68 -25.63 -21.25
CA GLY A 207 3.59 -26.28 -22.55
C GLY A 207 2.40 -27.24 -22.60
N ASN A 208 2.13 -27.83 -23.77
CA ASN A 208 1.00 -28.74 -24.00
C ASN A 208 1.00 -30.07 -23.18
N GLY A 209 1.79 -30.16 -22.11
CA GLY A 209 1.67 -31.20 -21.10
C GLY A 209 0.88 -30.64 -19.93
N ASN A 210 -0.24 -31.29 -19.60
CA ASN A 210 -1.16 -31.09 -18.46
C ASN A 210 -0.83 -29.91 -17.51
N PRO A 211 -1.80 -29.00 -17.23
CA PRO A 211 -1.59 -27.91 -16.29
C PRO A 211 -0.91 -28.45 -15.04
N ILE A 212 0.25 -27.86 -14.70
CA ILE A 212 0.97 -28.20 -13.47
C ILE A 212 -0.08 -28.05 -12.37
N PRO A 213 -0.44 -29.12 -11.65
CA PRO A 213 -1.31 -28.99 -10.50
C PRO A 213 -0.64 -27.94 -9.63
N VAL A 214 -1.36 -26.86 -9.32
CA VAL A 214 -0.96 -26.01 -8.19
C VAL A 214 -0.72 -27.01 -7.08
N LYS A 215 0.53 -27.17 -6.63
CA LYS A 215 0.78 -27.94 -5.43
C LYS A 215 -0.02 -27.20 -4.38
N GLU A 216 -1.14 -27.80 -3.99
CA GLU A 216 -1.80 -27.50 -2.73
C GLU A 216 -0.68 -27.58 -1.71
N GLU A 217 -0.18 -26.41 -1.29
CA GLU A 217 0.77 -26.37 -0.19
C GLU A 217 0.01 -27.02 0.95
N GLU A 218 0.48 -28.20 1.35
CA GLU A 218 -0.05 -28.95 2.46
C GLU A 218 -0.19 -27.97 3.62
N TYR A 219 -1.44 -27.66 3.97
CA TYR A 219 -1.77 -26.79 5.08
C TYR A 219 -1.00 -27.31 6.29
N ILE A 220 0.08 -26.63 6.67
CA ILE A 220 0.76 -26.90 7.93
C ILE A 220 -0.14 -26.25 8.98
N PRO A 221 -0.95 -27.01 9.75
CA PRO A 221 -1.70 -26.41 10.84
C PRO A 221 -0.70 -25.68 11.73
N ALA A 222 -1.01 -24.43 12.06
CA ALA A 222 -0.20 -23.62 12.95
C ALA A 222 0.17 -24.46 14.18
N VAL A 223 1.47 -24.73 14.33
CA VAL A 223 1.98 -25.40 15.53
C VAL A 223 1.60 -24.50 16.70
N GLN A 224 0.67 -24.98 17.52
CA GLN A 224 0.32 -24.35 18.78
C GLN A 224 1.62 -24.12 19.56
N PRO A 225 1.89 -22.91 20.07
CA PRO A 225 3.11 -22.67 20.82
C PRO A 225 3.09 -23.55 22.07
N GLN A 226 3.88 -24.63 22.06
CA GLN A 226 4.21 -25.34 23.28
C GLN A 226 5.06 -24.40 24.11
N GLN A 227 4.54 -24.04 25.29
CA GLN A 227 5.28 -23.34 26.32
C GLN A 227 6.52 -24.16 26.69
N TYR A 228 7.67 -23.75 26.18
CA TYR A 228 8.95 -24.24 26.67
C TYR A 228 9.31 -23.45 27.93
N ILE A 229 9.19 -24.09 29.09
CA ILE A 229 9.76 -23.61 30.35
C ILE A 229 11.16 -24.22 30.43
N PRO A 230 12.25 -23.45 30.32
CA PRO A 230 13.57 -23.96 30.65
C PRO A 230 13.64 -24.12 32.17
N ALA A 231 13.79 -25.36 32.63
CA ALA A 231 14.28 -25.63 33.97
C ALA A 231 15.79 -25.34 34.02
N ASP A 232 16.20 -24.70 35.11
CA ASP A 232 17.56 -24.62 35.64
C ASP A 232 18.61 -23.81 34.85
N VAL A 233 18.67 -22.50 35.15
CA VAL A 233 19.87 -21.68 34.95
C VAL A 233 20.52 -21.42 36.32
N PRO A 234 21.78 -21.82 36.56
CA PRO A 234 22.44 -21.60 37.84
C PRO A 234 22.84 -20.14 38.04
N ILE A 235 22.60 -19.65 39.25
CA ILE A 235 22.95 -18.32 39.74
C ILE A 235 24.47 -18.21 39.90
N ILE A 236 25.11 -17.33 39.13
CA ILE A 236 26.53 -16.97 39.33
C ILE A 236 26.63 -15.72 40.20
N SER A 237 27.38 -15.87 41.30
CA SER A 237 27.63 -14.91 42.37
C SER A 237 28.63 -13.81 41.98
N LYS A 238 28.42 -12.62 42.54
CA LYS A 238 29.27 -11.42 42.43
C LYS A 238 30.63 -11.57 43.12
N ARG A 239 31.70 -11.10 42.45
CA ARG A 239 33.01 -10.53 42.89
C ARG A 239 34.07 -10.89 41.83
N ASP A 240 35.02 -10.06 41.37
CA ASP A 240 35.70 -8.87 41.87
C ASP A 240 36.09 -7.92 40.72
N THR A 241 36.24 -6.63 41.03
CA THR A 241 36.72 -5.58 40.12
C THR A 241 38.24 -5.41 40.26
N PRO A 242 38.99 -5.27 39.14
CA PRO A 242 40.26 -4.55 39.15
C PRO A 242 40.14 -3.18 38.47
N LEU A 243 40.79 -2.20 39.09
CA LEU A 243 41.03 -0.84 38.62
C LEU A 243 42.16 -0.78 37.57
N PHE A 244 42.19 0.37 36.88
CA PHE A 244 43.19 0.93 35.93
C PHE A 244 42.91 0.63 34.44
N GLY A 245 42.93 1.61 33.53
CA GLY A 245 43.42 2.98 33.60
C GLY A 245 42.87 3.89 32.49
N VAL A 246 43.16 5.18 32.63
CA VAL A 246 42.71 6.29 31.78
C VAL A 246 43.43 6.23 30.43
N VAL A 247 42.67 6.02 29.35
CA VAL A 247 43.11 6.25 27.96
C VAL A 247 42.34 7.46 27.43
N LYS A 248 43.09 8.40 26.83
CA LYS A 248 42.56 9.64 26.22
C LYS A 248 41.52 9.31 25.14
N PRO A 249 40.44 10.09 25.00
CA PRO A 249 39.48 9.86 23.94
C PRO A 249 40.11 10.21 22.59
N ALA A 250 40.19 9.21 21.71
CA ALA A 250 40.33 9.47 20.28
C ALA A 250 39.01 10.06 19.78
N GLU A 251 39.08 11.15 19.03
CA GLU A 251 37.93 11.76 18.35
C GLU A 251 37.46 10.80 17.24
N HIS A 252 36.53 9.92 17.58
CA HIS A 252 35.83 9.08 16.60
C HIS A 252 34.63 9.85 16.05
N LEU A 253 34.66 10.16 14.75
CA LEU A 253 33.48 10.58 14.01
C LEU A 253 32.48 9.41 13.94
N PHE A 254 31.43 9.47 14.76
CA PHE A 254 30.29 8.57 14.65
C PHE A 254 29.37 9.04 13.52
N TYR A 255 29.36 8.34 12.40
CA TYR A 255 28.27 8.43 11.44
C TYR A 255 27.12 7.53 11.94
N HIS A 256 26.22 8.08 12.75
CA HIS A 256 24.96 7.42 13.08
C HIS A 256 24.02 7.52 11.87
N THR A 257 24.04 6.52 10.98
CA THR A 257 22.94 6.31 10.03
C THR A 257 21.77 5.70 10.82
N LEU A 258 20.93 6.57 11.39
CA LEU A 258 19.67 6.15 12.01
C LEU A 258 18.83 5.42 10.95
N LEU A 259 18.58 4.13 11.18
CA LEU A 259 17.72 3.34 10.30
C LEU A 259 16.26 3.70 10.62
N GLU A 260 15.71 4.66 9.89
CA GLU A 260 14.29 5.04 10.01
C GLU A 260 13.40 4.11 9.19
N VAL A 261 12.27 3.70 9.77
CA VAL A 261 11.19 3.02 9.06
C VAL A 261 10.10 4.04 8.77
N LEU A 262 9.75 4.25 7.50
CA LEU A 262 8.66 5.15 7.12
C LEU A 262 7.31 4.45 7.33
N LEU A 263 6.45 5.04 8.15
CA LEU A 263 5.07 4.61 8.36
C LEU A 263 4.11 5.33 7.41
N MET A 264 4.40 6.60 7.06
CA MET A 264 3.61 7.41 6.14
C MET A 264 4.47 8.50 5.49
N GLU A 265 4.17 8.84 4.24
CA GLU A 265 4.69 10.00 3.51
C GLU A 265 3.53 10.72 2.81
N ASP A 266 3.57 12.06 2.80
CA ASP A 266 2.64 12.95 2.11
C ASP A 266 1.14 12.77 2.46
N GLY A 267 0.78 12.74 3.75
CA GLY A 267 -0.61 12.63 4.23
C GLY A 267 -1.24 13.97 4.65
N GLN A 268 -2.54 14.17 4.41
CA GLN A 268 -3.29 15.33 4.92
C GLN A 268 -4.19 14.91 6.09
N PHE A 269 -4.20 15.70 7.18
CA PHE A 269 -4.93 15.38 8.41
C PHE A 269 -5.95 16.48 8.73
N ASN A 270 -7.16 16.40 8.15
CA ASN A 270 -8.39 16.99 8.72
C ASN A 270 -9.63 16.63 7.87
N HIS A 271 -10.73 16.26 8.52
CA HIS A 271 -11.92 15.69 7.86
C HIS A 271 -12.69 16.68 6.96
N ASP A 272 -12.52 18.00 7.15
CA ASP A 272 -13.31 19.01 6.42
C ASP A 272 -12.69 19.48 5.08
N MET A 273 -11.51 18.99 4.70
CA MET A 273 -10.89 19.28 3.40
C MET A 273 -10.63 18.06 2.50
N VAL A 274 -10.98 16.86 2.95
CA VAL A 274 -11.02 15.68 2.07
C VAL A 274 -12.39 15.62 1.40
N LYS A 275 -12.72 16.66 0.61
CA LYS A 275 -13.79 16.54 -0.39
C LYS A 275 -13.32 15.76 -1.63
N ASP A 276 -12.01 15.61 -1.79
CA ASP A 276 -11.38 14.68 -2.71
C ASP A 276 -10.50 13.74 -1.89
N VAL A 277 -10.86 12.45 -1.88
CA VAL A 277 -10.17 11.37 -1.15
C VAL A 277 -8.74 11.24 -1.68
N TRP A 278 -7.80 11.89 -1.02
CA TRP A 278 -6.37 11.65 -1.18
C TRP A 278 -5.95 10.49 -0.28
N THR A 279 -5.67 9.34 -0.88
CA THR A 279 -4.91 8.26 -0.25
C THR A 279 -3.42 8.63 -0.22
N PRO A 280 -2.66 8.34 0.85
CA PRO A 280 -1.23 8.68 0.95
C PRO A 280 -0.43 8.07 -0.21
N ASN A 281 0.54 8.83 -0.75
CA ASN A 281 1.22 8.52 -2.00
C ASN A 281 2.41 7.55 -1.88
N ARG A 282 2.79 7.09 -0.68
CA ARG A 282 3.75 5.97 -0.45
C ARG A 282 3.95 5.64 1.04
N VAL A 283 4.14 4.36 1.34
CA VAL A 283 4.75 3.86 2.59
C VAL A 283 6.07 3.18 2.20
N TRP A 284 7.21 3.76 2.59
CA TRP A 284 8.53 3.13 2.39
C TRP A 284 9.00 2.42 3.66
N SER A 285 8.72 1.14 3.80
CA SER A 285 9.51 0.33 4.72
C SER A 285 10.94 0.21 4.18
N SER A 286 11.93 0.57 4.99
CA SER A 286 13.29 0.07 4.78
C SER A 286 13.24 -1.46 4.69
N PRO A 287 13.84 -2.10 3.67
CA PRO A 287 13.23 -3.29 3.08
C PRO A 287 13.40 -4.60 3.84
N MET A 288 14.29 -4.69 4.84
CA MET A 288 14.74 -6.01 5.30
C MET A 288 14.15 -6.53 6.61
N LYS A 289 13.47 -5.71 7.44
CA LYS A 289 12.87 -6.24 8.69
C LYS A 289 11.43 -5.84 8.96
N PHE A 290 10.92 -4.79 8.32
CA PHE A 290 9.54 -4.36 8.53
C PHE A 290 8.53 -5.06 7.60
N ARG A 291 8.99 -5.65 6.48
CA ARG A 291 8.11 -6.36 5.53
C ARG A 291 7.69 -7.76 5.98
N GLU A 292 8.38 -8.36 6.94
CA GLU A 292 7.95 -9.61 7.58
C GLU A 292 6.86 -9.35 8.64
N MET A 293 6.72 -8.10 9.07
CA MET A 293 5.68 -7.62 9.96
C MET A 293 4.43 -7.28 9.12
N ASN A 294 3.66 -8.31 8.73
CA ASN A 294 2.26 -8.20 8.27
C ASN A 294 1.32 -7.62 9.37
N THR A 295 1.84 -6.69 10.18
CA THR A 295 1.34 -6.42 11.52
C THR A 295 0.95 -4.99 11.71
N ILE A 296 0.91 -4.09 10.71
CA ILE A 296 0.45 -2.71 10.92
C ILE A 296 -0.61 -2.34 9.86
N GLU A 297 -1.82 -2.09 10.32
CA GLU A 297 -2.96 -1.60 9.54
C GLU A 297 -3.14 -0.10 9.79
N MET A 298 -3.44 0.65 8.73
CA MET A 298 -3.77 2.07 8.83
C MET A 298 -5.29 2.24 8.76
N VAL A 299 -5.89 2.74 9.83
CA VAL A 299 -7.33 2.88 9.98
C VAL A 299 -7.70 4.36 10.15
N PRO A 300 -8.44 4.96 9.20
CA PRO A 300 -9.00 6.30 9.37
C PRO A 300 -10.14 6.27 10.38
N GLU A 301 -10.22 7.27 11.24
CA GLU A 301 -11.20 7.37 12.32
C GLU A 301 -12.33 8.36 11.99
N PRO A 302 -13.55 8.19 12.54
CA PRO A 302 -14.68 9.09 12.31
C PRO A 302 -14.43 10.55 12.71
N ASP A 303 -13.52 10.79 13.64
CA ASP A 303 -13.09 12.12 14.06
C ASP A 303 -11.88 12.62 13.25
N GLY A 304 -11.70 12.13 12.01
CA GLY A 304 -10.58 12.52 11.16
C GLY A 304 -9.21 12.07 11.67
N GLY A 305 -9.18 11.30 12.77
CA GLY A 305 -8.00 10.63 13.30
C GLY A 305 -7.39 9.61 12.33
N LEU A 306 -6.14 9.26 12.59
CA LEU A 306 -5.43 8.20 11.88
C LEU A 306 -4.81 7.26 12.92
N THR A 307 -5.17 5.99 12.86
CA THR A 307 -4.65 4.96 13.76
C THR A 307 -3.78 3.97 12.97
N PHE A 308 -2.57 3.74 13.45
CA PHE A 308 -1.70 2.63 13.06
C PHE A 308 -1.91 1.50 14.06
N LEU A 309 -2.64 0.46 13.66
CA LEU A 309 -3.03 -0.68 14.50
C LEU A 309 -2.14 -1.87 14.24
N CYS A 310 -1.67 -2.52 15.30
CA CYS A 310 -0.94 -3.76 15.14
C CYS A 310 -1.90 -4.93 14.80
N SER A 311 -1.55 -5.81 13.86
CA SER A 311 -2.41 -6.94 13.50
C SER A 311 -2.44 -8.00 14.60
N ASN A 312 -3.60 -8.68 14.73
CA ASN A 312 -3.86 -9.73 15.72
C ASN A 312 -3.65 -9.26 17.18
N ASP A 313 -3.82 -7.96 17.44
CA ASP A 313 -3.64 -7.32 18.75
C ASP A 313 -2.26 -7.58 19.39
N GLN A 314 -1.27 -7.99 18.60
CA GLN A 314 0.10 -8.23 19.08
C GLN A 314 0.90 -6.92 19.06
N PRO A 315 1.68 -6.59 20.09
CA PRO A 315 2.48 -5.37 20.08
C PRO A 315 3.52 -5.40 18.96
N CYS A 316 3.54 -4.34 18.14
CA CYS A 316 4.46 -4.19 17.01
C CYS A 316 5.37 -2.96 17.14
N PHE A 317 5.08 -2.07 18.09
CA PHE A 317 5.93 -0.94 18.43
C PHE A 317 6.55 -1.15 19.81
N THR A 318 7.67 -1.86 19.87
CA THR A 318 8.34 -2.21 21.14
C THR A 318 9.60 -1.36 21.33
N GLY A 319 9.78 -0.76 22.49
CA GLY A 319 10.96 0.08 22.78
C GLY A 319 12.29 -0.66 22.75
N LYS A 320 12.25 -1.99 22.88
CA LYS A 320 13.38 -2.88 22.65
C LYS A 320 13.96 -2.74 21.23
N TYR A 321 13.13 -2.43 20.24
CA TYR A 321 13.51 -2.35 18.83
C TYR A 321 13.42 -0.94 18.27
N PHE A 322 12.72 -0.02 18.93
CA PHE A 322 12.46 1.32 18.41
C PHE A 322 12.73 2.39 19.45
N ASP A 323 13.39 3.47 19.02
CA ASP A 323 13.69 4.62 19.89
C ASP A 323 12.49 5.55 20.02
N GLY A 324 11.75 5.76 18.94
CA GLY A 324 10.59 6.62 18.96
C GLY A 324 9.93 6.83 17.61
N PHE A 325 8.78 7.50 17.64
CA PHE A 325 8.10 8.01 16.46
C PHE A 325 8.62 9.40 16.10
N HIS A 326 8.64 9.71 14.82
CA HIS A 326 8.99 11.00 14.26
C HIS A 326 7.83 11.47 13.38
N PHE A 327 7.32 12.66 13.63
CA PHE A 327 6.23 13.27 12.88
C PHE A 327 6.70 14.57 12.26
N PHE A 328 6.50 14.75 10.96
CA PHE A 328 6.83 15.97 10.24
C PHE A 328 5.51 16.60 9.80
N VAL A 329 5.13 17.71 10.44
CA VAL A 329 3.82 18.34 10.22
C VAL A 329 3.96 19.79 9.81
N LYS A 330 3.10 20.25 8.90
CA LYS A 330 3.03 21.62 8.40
C LYS A 330 1.64 22.17 8.69
N GLY A 331 1.53 23.42 9.13
CA GLY A 331 0.23 24.01 9.46
C GLY A 331 0.38 25.27 10.30
N SER A 332 -0.74 25.91 10.61
CA SER A 332 -0.74 27.02 11.57
C SER A 332 -0.29 26.51 12.95
N LEU A 333 0.35 27.36 13.76
CA LEU A 333 0.75 27.00 15.12
C LEU A 333 -0.45 26.53 15.95
N ARG A 334 -1.61 27.17 15.75
CA ARG A 334 -2.86 26.83 16.43
C ARG A 334 -3.40 25.46 15.98
N GLY A 335 -3.32 25.14 14.69
CA GLY A 335 -3.67 23.82 14.19
C GLY A 335 -2.78 22.73 14.79
N ILE A 336 -1.47 22.94 14.76
CA ILE A 336 -0.47 21.99 15.30
C ILE A 336 -0.63 21.79 16.82
N GLN A 337 -0.95 22.85 17.57
CA GLN A 337 -1.23 22.78 19.02
C GLN A 337 -2.42 21.90 19.40
N ASN A 338 -3.33 21.64 18.46
CA ASN A 338 -4.47 20.76 18.69
C ASN A 338 -4.17 19.29 18.32
N LEU A 339 -2.99 18.99 17.78
CA LEU A 339 -2.60 17.61 17.45
C LEU A 339 -2.15 16.86 18.71
N LYS A 340 -2.70 15.67 18.88
CA LYS A 340 -2.44 14.72 19.96
C LYS A 340 -1.99 13.40 19.36
N VAL A 341 -1.14 12.70 20.09
CA VAL A 341 -0.76 11.33 19.77
C VAL A 341 -1.08 10.45 20.97
N ALA A 342 -1.87 9.41 20.74
CA ALA A 342 -2.11 8.35 21.71
C ALA A 342 -1.36 7.09 21.29
N MET A 343 -0.69 6.45 22.23
CA MET A 343 -0.11 5.12 22.06
C MET A 343 -0.87 4.15 22.96
N ALA A 344 -1.43 3.10 22.40
CA ALA A 344 -2.15 2.08 23.14
C ALA A 344 -1.28 0.83 23.31
N SER A 345 -1.31 0.26 24.50
CA SER A 345 -0.78 -1.06 24.84
C SER A 345 -1.94 -1.97 25.26
N ALA A 346 -1.68 -3.26 25.46
CA ALA A 346 -2.70 -4.19 25.95
C ALA A 346 -3.30 -3.78 27.32
N GLU A 347 -2.53 -3.07 28.15
CA GLU A 347 -2.90 -2.77 29.54
C GLU A 347 -3.27 -1.30 29.77
N SER A 348 -2.89 -0.39 28.86
CA SER A 348 -3.08 1.04 29.06
C SER A 348 -2.97 1.85 27.75
N ALA A 349 -3.61 3.02 27.71
CA ALA A 349 -3.41 4.01 26.67
C ALA A 349 -2.69 5.24 27.24
N VAL A 350 -1.58 5.63 26.61
CA VAL A 350 -0.83 6.84 26.93
C VAL A 350 -1.17 7.91 25.90
N VAL A 351 -1.80 8.99 26.32
CA VAL A 351 -2.10 10.14 25.46
C VAL A 351 -1.09 11.25 25.75
N LYS A 352 -0.45 11.75 24.70
CA LYS A 352 0.50 12.86 24.77
C LYS A 352 0.09 13.99 23.81
N ASP A 353 0.23 15.22 24.27
CA ASP A 353 0.08 16.38 23.41
C ASP A 353 1.38 16.55 22.58
N LEU A 354 1.24 16.64 21.26
CA LEU A 354 2.41 16.62 20.37
C LEU A 354 3.33 17.84 20.64
N VAL A 355 2.74 18.98 21.01
CA VAL A 355 3.46 20.23 21.25
C VAL A 355 4.13 20.28 22.61
N SER A 356 3.63 19.58 23.64
CA SER A 356 4.29 19.59 24.97
C SER A 356 5.56 18.74 25.01
N GLU A 357 5.70 17.80 24.08
CA GLU A 357 6.82 16.86 23.96
C GLU A 357 7.80 17.24 22.84
N ALA A 358 7.59 18.39 22.19
CA ALA A 358 8.53 18.91 21.20
C ALA A 358 9.84 19.28 21.90
N ASP A 359 10.81 18.36 21.85
CA ASP A 359 12.18 18.68 22.26
C ASP A 359 12.63 19.94 21.52
N GLY A 360 13.23 20.88 22.25
CA GLY A 360 13.40 22.28 21.87
C GLY A 360 14.23 22.53 20.60
N SER A 361 14.74 21.48 19.96
CA SER A 361 15.35 21.52 18.64
C SER A 361 14.28 21.59 17.54
N LYS A 362 13.66 22.76 17.39
CA LYS A 362 12.87 23.07 16.19
C LYS A 362 13.80 23.13 14.98
N HIS A 363 14.05 21.98 14.36
CA HIS A 363 14.69 21.93 13.06
C HIS A 363 13.65 22.27 11.99
N TYR A 364 13.58 23.56 11.67
CA TYR A 364 12.82 24.06 10.53
C TYR A 364 13.52 23.66 9.24
N THR A 365 13.23 22.47 8.74
CA THR A 365 13.59 22.10 7.38
C THR A 365 12.37 22.34 6.50
N ASN A 366 12.48 23.24 5.52
CA ASN A 366 11.57 23.33 4.37
C ASN A 366 10.07 23.17 4.70
N ASP A 367 9.51 24.09 5.50
CA ASP A 367 8.08 24.22 5.85
C ASP A 367 7.47 23.20 6.84
N PHE A 368 8.22 22.21 7.36
CA PHE A 368 7.69 21.25 8.32
C PHE A 368 8.25 21.47 9.74
N THR A 369 7.41 21.20 10.72
CA THR A 369 7.75 21.10 12.14
C THR A 369 7.93 19.63 12.48
N HIS A 370 9.11 19.26 12.97
CA HIS A 370 9.42 17.91 13.41
C HIS A 370 9.10 17.72 14.89
N PHE A 371 8.41 16.63 15.20
CA PHE A 371 8.10 16.16 16.54
C PHE A 371 8.66 14.75 16.71
N SER A 372 9.18 14.44 17.89
CA SER A 372 9.60 13.08 18.23
C SER A 372 8.89 12.61 19.49
N LEU A 373 8.58 11.32 19.53
CA LEU A 373 7.93 10.68 20.66
C LEU A 373 8.67 9.40 21.01
N ALA A 374 9.41 9.43 22.11
CA ALA A 374 10.19 8.27 22.56
C ALA A 374 9.30 7.09 22.98
N ILE A 375 9.76 5.88 22.67
CA ILE A 375 9.20 4.62 23.17
C ILE A 375 10.14 4.11 24.27
N PRO A 376 9.69 4.00 25.53
CA PRO A 376 10.52 3.45 26.60
C PRO A 376 10.92 2.00 26.31
N GLU A 377 12.15 1.62 26.66
CA GLU A 377 12.76 0.33 26.27
C GLU A 377 11.90 -0.89 26.63
N ASP A 378 11.28 -0.86 27.81
CA ASP A 378 10.49 -1.96 28.37
C ASP A 378 8.99 -1.86 28.04
N VAL A 379 8.60 -0.96 27.14
CA VAL A 379 7.19 -0.73 26.79
C VAL A 379 6.92 -1.19 25.36
N SER A 380 5.73 -1.76 25.16
CA SER A 380 5.27 -2.22 23.85
C SER A 380 3.86 -1.71 23.58
N TYR A 381 3.66 -1.16 22.38
CA TYR A 381 2.37 -0.61 21.94
C TYR A 381 1.78 -1.46 20.81
N THR A 382 0.46 -1.63 20.89
CA THR A 382 -0.41 -2.28 19.89
C THR A 382 -1.06 -1.28 18.94
N ALA A 383 -1.03 0.02 19.26
CA ALA A 383 -1.52 1.04 18.34
C ALA A 383 -0.86 2.39 18.58
N VAL A 384 -0.76 3.20 17.52
CA VAL A 384 -0.45 4.63 17.59
C VAL A 384 -1.51 5.41 16.84
N ARG A 385 -2.16 6.34 17.51
CA ARG A 385 -3.22 7.17 16.98
C ARG A 385 -2.82 8.62 16.98
N ILE A 386 -2.91 9.27 15.83
CA ILE A 386 -2.77 10.72 15.71
C ILE A 386 -4.16 11.29 15.54
N PHE A 387 -4.51 12.26 16.38
CA PHE A 387 -5.84 12.86 16.37
C PHE A 387 -5.79 14.33 16.79
N GLY A 388 -6.81 15.10 16.46
CA GLY A 388 -6.89 16.50 16.82
C GLY A 388 -8.31 17.01 16.72
N ASN A 389 -8.57 18.22 17.18
CA ASN A 389 -9.90 18.80 17.07
C ASN A 389 -10.22 19.05 15.58
N THR A 390 -11.23 18.39 15.04
CA THR A 390 -11.58 18.44 13.62
C THR A 390 -12.22 19.73 13.17
N LYS A 391 -12.77 20.51 14.11
CA LYS A 391 -13.47 21.76 13.82
C LYS A 391 -12.53 22.95 13.92
N LEU A 392 -11.49 22.95 13.08
CA LEU A 392 -10.62 24.10 12.92
C LEU A 392 -11.20 25.02 11.84
N ALA A 393 -10.94 26.32 11.94
CA ALA A 393 -11.27 27.25 10.86
C ALA A 393 -10.43 26.91 9.61
N ASP A 394 -10.90 27.32 8.43
CA ASP A 394 -10.27 27.02 7.12
C ASP A 394 -8.79 27.47 6.99
N ASP A 395 -8.25 28.24 7.93
CA ASP A 395 -6.85 28.69 7.93
C ASP A 395 -5.95 27.87 8.89
N ASP A 396 -6.52 26.94 9.66
CA ASP A 396 -5.84 26.21 10.75
C ASP A 396 -5.53 24.74 10.37
N HIS A 397 -5.42 24.43 9.07
CA HIS A 397 -5.14 23.07 8.59
C HIS A 397 -3.75 22.56 8.97
N VAL A 398 -3.66 21.25 9.22
CA VAL A 398 -2.42 20.52 9.50
C VAL A 398 -2.21 19.44 8.45
N PHE A 399 -1.02 19.42 7.88
CA PHE A 399 -0.52 18.47 6.90
C PHE A 399 0.55 17.61 7.56
N ILE A 400 0.52 16.29 7.36
CA ILE A 400 1.54 15.38 7.88
C ILE A 400 2.40 14.92 6.71
N GLY A 401 3.55 15.57 6.52
CA GLY A 401 4.48 15.23 5.43
C GLY A 401 5.12 13.85 5.62
N LYS A 402 5.43 13.47 6.86
CA LYS A 402 6.07 12.18 7.14
C LYS A 402 5.78 11.68 8.54
N ILE A 403 5.60 10.36 8.67
CA ILE A 403 5.65 9.65 9.95
C ILE A 403 6.66 8.53 9.80
N SER A 404 7.63 8.45 10.70
CA SER A 404 8.58 7.34 10.77
C SER A 404 8.75 6.84 12.19
N VAL A 405 9.28 5.62 12.34
CA VAL A 405 9.76 5.08 13.61
C VAL A 405 11.26 4.81 13.47
N SER A 406 12.05 5.29 14.42
CA SER A 406 13.51 5.09 14.42
C SER A 406 13.85 3.76 15.10
N ASN A 407 14.73 2.98 14.47
CA ASN A 407 15.22 1.73 15.04
C ASN A 407 16.21 2.03 16.16
N ARG A 408 16.05 1.37 17.31
CA ARG A 408 17.04 1.39 18.38
C ARG A 408 18.25 0.61 17.90
N VAL A 409 19.26 1.31 17.40
CA VAL A 409 20.53 0.67 17.07
C VAL A 409 21.15 0.23 18.39
N SER A 410 21.01 -1.05 18.74
CA SER A 410 21.87 -1.66 19.74
C SER A 410 23.29 -1.39 19.28
N SER A 411 24.06 -0.61 20.03
CA SER A 411 25.48 -0.45 19.79
C SER A 411 26.10 -1.84 19.91
N ILE A 412 26.23 -2.52 18.77
CA ILE A 412 27.07 -3.71 18.68
C ILE A 412 28.47 -3.15 18.86
N TYR A 413 28.99 -3.27 20.08
CA TYR A 413 30.40 -3.09 20.33
C TYR A 413 31.12 -4.18 19.53
N ILE A 414 31.57 -3.83 18.33
CA ILE A 414 32.59 -4.61 17.64
C ILE A 414 33.86 -4.40 18.45
N ASN A 415 34.18 -5.37 19.28
CA ASN A 415 35.45 -5.38 19.99
C ASN A 415 36.52 -5.71 18.94
N GLU A 416 37.10 -4.70 18.30
CA GLU A 416 38.19 -4.87 17.30
C GLU A 416 39.52 -5.39 17.91
N ASN A 417 39.52 -5.85 19.17
CA ASN A 417 40.69 -6.41 19.84
C ASN A 417 40.52 -7.90 20.20
N GLN A 418 40.11 -8.72 19.24
CA GLN A 418 40.44 -10.15 19.24
C GLN A 418 41.04 -10.55 17.88
N GLU A 419 42.21 -10.00 17.58
CA GLU A 419 43.25 -10.79 16.93
C GLU A 419 44.10 -11.45 18.03
N GLU A 420 44.55 -12.68 17.75
CA GLU A 420 45.27 -13.67 18.57
C GLU A 420 46.03 -13.23 19.84
#